data_AF-A0A3G1A9B7-F1
#
_entry.id   AF-A0A3G1A9B7-F1
#
_cell.length_a   1.000
_cell.length_b   1.000
_cell.length_c   1.000
_cell.angle_alpha   90.00
_cell.angle_beta   90.00
_cell.angle_gamma   90.00
#
_symmetry.space_group_name_H-M   'P 1'
#
loop_
_entity.id
_entity.type
_entity.pdbx_description
1 polymer ?
#
loop_
_entity_poly.entity_id
_entity_poly.type
_entity_poly.pdbx_seq_one_letter_code
_entity_poly.pdbx_strand_id
1 'polypeptide(L)'
;MARKIFIVAHRGSSTKAPENTLPAFEQAIKDGADFVETDVYRTRDGAIVCIHDPSLKRTTNGEGFVFEKTIDYIRSLDAGSWFSEKFKGVQVPLLEEYLDIIASSNVGAFIEIKMPGIEEEVLGKVLQWGLEDRTVILSGNWGVLLNVKRLVPGIPTLADLPNPTPPSHSLRRKGSRHSQHSQPTIRGTVLRDSPQKRASSQRLEHKYSRGSPQRRRKRSRLYHS
;
A
#
# COMPACT_ATOMS: atom_id res chain seq x y z
N MET A 1 -12.52 17.65 -20.67
CA MET A 1 -11.43 17.73 -19.66
C MET A 1 -10.43 16.62 -19.95
N ALA A 2 -9.12 16.92 -19.93
CA ALA A 2 -8.09 15.90 -20.07
C ALA A 2 -8.10 14.98 -18.84
N ARG A 3 -7.93 13.67 -19.06
CA ARG A 3 -7.74 12.72 -17.95
C ARG A 3 -6.35 12.93 -17.36
N LYS A 4 -6.26 13.22 -16.06
CA LYS A 4 -4.97 13.24 -15.36
C LYS A 4 -4.42 11.82 -15.31
N ILE A 5 -3.18 11.64 -15.77
CA ILE A 5 -2.41 10.41 -15.58
C ILE A 5 -1.64 10.56 -14.27
N PHE A 6 -1.69 9.55 -13.41
CA PHE A 6 -0.93 9.52 -12.18
C PHE A 6 0.29 8.62 -12.33
N ILE A 7 1.43 9.06 -11.80
CA ILE A 7 2.67 8.30 -11.75
C ILE A 7 2.80 7.70 -10.35
N VAL A 8 2.83 6.37 -10.28
CA VAL A 8 3.03 5.62 -9.03
C VAL A 8 4.43 5.00 -9.05
N ALA A 9 5.26 5.37 -8.08
CA ALA A 9 6.60 4.82 -7.93
C ALA A 9 6.55 3.48 -7.19
N HIS A 10 6.57 2.38 -7.95
CA HIS A 10 6.49 1.01 -7.46
C HIS A 10 7.68 0.66 -6.55
N ARG A 11 7.37 0.45 -5.26
CA ARG A 11 8.30 0.21 -4.15
C ARG A 11 9.28 1.34 -3.92
N GLY A 12 8.85 2.58 -4.19
CA GLY A 12 9.70 3.75 -4.33
C GLY A 12 10.36 3.83 -5.71
N SER A 13 11.45 4.60 -5.84
CA SER A 13 12.26 4.65 -7.06
C SER A 13 13.18 3.43 -7.12
N SER A 14 12.56 2.24 -7.22
CA SER A 14 13.20 0.92 -7.08
C SER A 14 14.25 0.60 -8.15
N THR A 15 14.31 1.40 -9.22
CA THR A 15 15.37 1.32 -10.23
C THR A 15 16.64 2.11 -9.85
N LYS A 16 16.54 3.03 -8.87
CA LYS A 16 17.64 3.90 -8.43
C LYS A 16 18.12 3.64 -7.00
N ALA A 17 17.26 3.01 -6.19
CA ALA A 17 17.47 2.69 -4.78
C ALA A 17 16.81 1.34 -4.41
N PRO A 18 17.27 0.66 -3.34
CA PRO A 18 16.71 -0.62 -2.92
C PRO A 18 15.22 -0.50 -2.63
N GLU A 19 14.42 -1.39 -3.21
CA GLU A 19 12.96 -1.36 -3.10
C GLU A 19 12.48 -1.36 -1.63
N ASN A 20 11.33 -0.71 -1.37
CA ASN A 20 10.71 -0.62 -0.04
C ASN A 20 11.64 -0.05 1.06
N THR A 21 12.52 0.90 0.72
CA THR A 21 13.41 1.56 1.70
C THR A 21 13.21 3.07 1.72
N LEU A 22 13.60 3.73 2.82
CA LEU A 22 13.53 5.20 2.93
C LEU A 22 14.27 5.90 1.76
N PRO A 23 15.49 5.51 1.35
CA PRO A 23 16.14 6.09 0.17
C PRO A 23 15.33 5.96 -1.12
N ALA A 24 14.62 4.85 -1.33
CA ALA A 24 13.77 4.68 -2.52
C ALA A 24 12.52 5.57 -2.47
N PHE A 25 11.92 5.73 -1.30
CA PHE A 25 10.76 6.62 -1.12
C PHE A 25 11.15 8.09 -1.33
N GLU A 26 12.26 8.53 -0.73
CA GLU A 26 12.78 9.89 -0.92
C GLU A 26 13.16 10.15 -2.37
N GLN A 27 13.78 9.18 -3.04
CA GLN A 27 14.14 9.32 -4.46
C GLN A 27 12.89 9.40 -5.34
N ALA A 28 11.83 8.67 -5.04
CA ALA A 28 10.57 8.75 -5.79
C ALA A 28 9.93 10.15 -5.71
N ILE A 29 10.01 10.79 -4.53
CA ILE A 29 9.55 12.18 -4.36
C ILE A 29 10.39 13.13 -5.19
N LYS A 30 11.73 12.99 -5.16
CA LYS A 30 12.65 13.80 -5.98
C LYS A 30 12.41 13.62 -7.48
N ASP A 31 12.02 12.42 -7.88
CA ASP A 31 11.69 12.08 -9.27
C ASP A 31 10.32 12.61 -9.71
N GLY A 32 9.51 13.17 -8.80
CA GLY A 32 8.23 13.81 -9.12
C GLY A 32 7.04 12.85 -9.23
N ALA A 33 7.08 11.70 -8.55
CA ALA A 33 5.94 10.78 -8.51
C ALA A 33 4.69 11.43 -7.87
N ASP A 34 3.49 11.08 -8.36
CA ASP A 34 2.24 11.49 -7.71
C ASP A 34 1.98 10.66 -6.45
N PHE A 35 2.36 9.36 -6.49
CA PHE A 35 2.24 8.42 -5.38
C PHE A 35 3.53 7.62 -5.22
N VAL A 36 3.85 7.28 -3.98
CA VAL A 36 4.94 6.35 -3.65
C VAL A 36 4.32 5.07 -3.15
N GLU A 37 4.66 3.95 -3.77
CA GLU A 37 4.10 2.65 -3.39
C GLU A 37 5.00 1.89 -2.41
N THR A 38 4.39 1.16 -1.49
CA THR A 38 5.07 0.24 -0.58
C THR A 38 4.21 -0.98 -0.25
N ASP A 39 4.88 -2.11 -0.04
CA ASP A 39 4.27 -3.36 0.41
C ASP A 39 4.41 -3.53 1.91
N VAL A 40 3.40 -4.07 2.60
CA VAL A 40 3.45 -4.25 4.05
C VAL A 40 3.14 -5.65 4.55
N TYR A 41 3.93 -6.06 5.57
CA TYR A 41 3.73 -7.24 6.40
C TYR A 41 3.78 -6.86 7.88
N ARG A 42 3.25 -7.75 8.74
CA ARG A 42 3.38 -7.64 10.19
C ARG A 42 4.44 -8.59 10.73
N THR A 43 5.28 -8.10 11.63
CA THR A 43 6.27 -8.89 12.37
C THR A 43 5.60 -9.76 13.44
N ARG A 44 6.37 -10.66 14.07
CA ARG A 44 5.88 -11.53 15.15
C ARG A 44 5.35 -10.74 16.35
N ASP A 45 5.98 -9.62 16.65
CA ASP A 45 5.67 -8.71 17.76
C ASP A 45 4.75 -7.54 17.36
N GLY A 46 4.16 -7.58 16.16
CA GLY A 46 3.06 -6.71 15.76
C GLY A 46 3.46 -5.39 15.10
N ALA A 47 4.74 -5.17 14.80
CA ALA A 47 5.17 -4.02 14.01
C ALA A 47 4.80 -4.20 12.53
N ILE A 48 4.44 -3.12 11.83
CA ILE A 48 4.16 -3.15 10.39
C ILE A 48 5.40 -2.66 9.66
N VAL A 49 5.97 -3.50 8.79
CA VAL A 49 7.21 -3.23 8.06
C VAL A 49 6.97 -3.16 6.56
N CYS A 50 7.75 -2.31 5.89
CA CYS A 50 7.75 -2.13 4.44
C CYS A 50 8.63 -3.17 3.78
N ILE A 51 8.04 -4.22 3.18
CA ILE A 51 8.77 -5.27 2.47
C ILE A 51 7.80 -6.07 1.57
N HIS A 52 8.26 -6.46 0.37
CA HIS A 52 7.42 -7.14 -0.62
C HIS A 52 7.25 -8.64 -0.37
N ASP A 53 8.34 -9.33 -0.06
CA ASP A 53 8.34 -10.78 0.07
C ASP A 53 7.96 -11.16 1.51
N PRO A 54 7.24 -12.27 1.72
CA PRO A 54 7.04 -12.78 3.07
C PRO A 54 8.36 -13.28 3.68
N SER A 55 9.36 -13.61 2.84
CA SER A 55 10.70 -14.03 3.26
C SER A 55 11.70 -12.88 3.17
N LEU A 56 12.64 -12.84 4.12
CA LEU A 56 13.68 -11.81 4.20
C LEU A 56 14.82 -12.00 3.18
N LYS A 57 14.91 -13.16 2.53
CA LYS A 57 16.10 -13.63 1.81
C LYS A 57 16.48 -12.80 0.58
N ARG A 58 15.52 -12.28 -0.19
CA ARG A 58 15.80 -11.64 -1.48
C ARG A 58 16.39 -10.24 -1.32
N THR A 59 15.84 -9.46 -0.40
CA THR A 59 16.11 -8.02 -0.27
C THR A 59 16.81 -7.67 1.03
N THR A 60 17.29 -8.67 1.78
CA THR A 60 18.09 -8.44 2.98
C THR A 60 19.20 -9.49 3.10
N ASN A 61 20.08 -9.33 4.08
CA ASN A 61 21.04 -10.37 4.49
C ASN A 61 20.49 -11.37 5.53
N GLY A 62 19.18 -11.36 5.81
CA GLY A 62 18.54 -12.24 6.79
C GLY A 62 17.81 -13.44 6.18
N GLU A 63 17.29 -14.30 7.06
CA GLU A 63 16.57 -15.53 6.69
C GLU A 63 15.25 -15.69 7.45
N GLY A 64 14.39 -16.57 6.94
CA GLY A 64 13.07 -16.87 7.50
C GLY A 64 11.98 -15.91 6.99
N PHE A 65 10.80 -16.02 7.61
CA PHE A 65 9.64 -15.22 7.25
C PHE A 65 9.44 -14.02 8.18
N VAL A 66 8.96 -12.91 7.64
CA VAL A 66 8.71 -11.64 8.37
C VAL A 66 7.83 -11.89 9.61
N PHE A 67 6.76 -12.66 9.46
CA PHE A 67 5.81 -12.95 10.54
C PHE A 67 6.36 -13.84 11.68
N GLU A 68 7.56 -14.40 11.52
CA GLU A 68 8.23 -15.24 12.53
C GLU A 68 9.29 -14.47 13.32
N LYS A 69 9.66 -13.26 12.87
CA LYS A 69 10.76 -12.46 13.42
C LYS A 69 10.25 -11.24 14.17
N THR A 70 11.02 -10.81 15.17
CA THR A 70 10.78 -9.55 15.88
C THR A 70 11.22 -8.37 15.03
N ILE A 71 10.70 -7.19 15.35
CA ILE A 71 11.15 -5.96 14.71
C ILE A 71 12.65 -5.73 14.94
N ASP A 72 13.17 -6.03 16.13
CA ASP A 72 14.60 -5.86 16.46
C ASP A 72 15.50 -6.68 15.53
N TYR A 73 15.13 -7.94 15.26
CA TYR A 73 15.86 -8.77 14.30
C TYR A 73 15.80 -8.17 12.90
N ILE A 74 14.60 -7.82 12.42
CA ILE A 74 14.42 -7.30 11.06
C ILE A 74 15.16 -5.98 10.86
N ARG A 75 15.15 -5.09 11.87
CA ARG A 75 15.89 -3.83 11.87
C ARG A 75 17.41 -4.03 11.89
N SER A 76 17.90 -5.12 12.45
CA SER A 76 19.34 -5.42 12.43
C SER A 76 19.87 -5.79 11.04
N LEU A 77 18.99 -6.08 10.08
CA LEU A 77 19.36 -6.53 8.75
C LEU A 77 19.76 -5.38 7.83
N ASP A 78 20.62 -5.70 6.87
CA ASP A 78 20.96 -4.84 5.75
C ASP A 78 20.02 -5.13 4.58
N ALA A 79 19.17 -4.17 4.26
CA ALA A 79 18.20 -4.18 3.19
C ALA A 79 18.63 -3.42 1.92
N GLY A 80 19.90 -3.00 1.83
CA GLY A 80 20.40 -2.16 0.74
C GLY A 80 21.62 -2.69 -0.02
N SER A 81 22.51 -3.45 0.64
CA SER A 81 23.74 -3.95 0.02
C SER A 81 23.49 -4.85 -1.20
N TRP A 82 22.37 -5.59 -1.22
CA TRP A 82 21.99 -6.41 -2.37
C TRP A 82 21.75 -5.59 -3.65
N PHE A 83 21.35 -4.32 -3.50
CA PHE A 83 21.13 -3.41 -4.61
C PHE A 83 22.44 -2.75 -5.05
N SER A 84 23.22 -2.24 -4.11
CA SER A 84 24.53 -1.62 -4.34
C SER A 84 25.23 -1.33 -3.01
N GLU A 85 26.57 -1.42 -2.97
CA GLU A 85 27.38 -1.07 -1.80
C GLU A 85 27.10 0.34 -1.25
N LYS A 86 26.65 1.29 -2.10
CA LYS A 86 26.30 2.65 -1.67
C LYS A 86 25.13 2.71 -0.67
N PHE A 87 24.33 1.64 -0.58
CA PHE A 87 23.18 1.53 0.32
C PHE A 87 23.41 0.57 1.47
N LYS A 88 24.67 0.24 1.76
CA LYS A 88 25.01 -0.61 2.88
C LYS A 88 24.47 -0.08 4.20
N GLY A 89 23.92 -0.98 5.00
CA GLY A 89 23.32 -0.67 6.29
C GLY A 89 21.94 0.01 6.23
N VAL A 90 21.36 0.20 5.05
CA VAL A 90 19.95 0.62 4.95
C VAL A 90 19.08 -0.46 5.59
N GLN A 91 18.21 -0.05 6.50
CA GLN A 91 17.35 -0.97 7.26
C GLN A 91 15.99 -1.14 6.57
N VAL A 92 15.29 -2.23 6.90
CA VAL A 92 13.87 -2.38 6.55
C VAL A 92 13.06 -1.31 7.30
N PRO A 93 12.27 -0.48 6.62
CA PRO A 93 11.46 0.56 7.26
C PRO A 93 10.24 0.00 7.99
N LEU A 94 9.82 0.72 9.04
CA LEU A 94 8.48 0.68 9.58
C LEU A 94 7.51 1.47 8.69
N LEU A 95 6.23 1.09 8.71
CA LEU A 95 5.19 1.83 7.99
C LEU A 95 5.11 3.30 8.47
N GLU A 96 5.34 3.57 9.75
CA GLU A 96 5.39 4.92 10.32
C GLU A 96 6.47 5.80 9.68
N GLU A 97 7.66 5.24 9.42
CA GLU A 97 8.76 5.97 8.80
C GLU A 97 8.43 6.32 7.33
N TYR A 98 7.75 5.41 6.62
CA TYR A 98 7.18 5.69 5.30
C TYR A 98 6.11 6.80 5.38
N LEU A 99 5.15 6.70 6.30
CA LEU A 99 4.07 7.68 6.44
C LEU A 99 4.60 9.07 6.83
N ASP A 100 5.68 9.16 7.61
CA ASP A 100 6.37 10.41 7.93
C ASP A 100 6.92 11.10 6.67
N ILE A 101 7.49 10.34 5.73
CA ILE A 101 7.96 10.84 4.44
C ILE A 101 6.78 11.37 3.60
N ILE A 102 5.68 10.62 3.52
CA ILE A 102 4.48 11.02 2.75
C ILE A 102 3.81 12.25 3.37
N ALA A 103 3.68 12.31 4.69
CA ALA A 103 3.09 13.45 5.40
C ALA A 103 3.92 14.73 5.26
N SER A 104 5.24 14.59 5.13
CA SER A 104 6.19 15.70 4.94
C SER A 104 6.29 16.17 3.48
N SER A 105 5.56 15.56 2.55
CA SER A 105 5.61 15.85 1.11
C SER A 105 4.21 16.01 0.50
N ASN A 106 4.16 16.37 -0.78
CA ASN A 106 2.90 16.56 -1.52
C ASN A 106 2.44 15.31 -2.27
N VAL A 107 3.18 14.19 -2.19
CA VAL A 107 2.81 12.93 -2.84
C VAL A 107 1.76 12.17 -2.02
N GLY A 108 1.04 11.25 -2.66
CA GLY A 108 0.13 10.32 -1.99
C GLY A 108 0.81 9.00 -1.58
N ALA A 109 0.18 8.30 -0.65
CA ALA A 109 0.55 6.95 -0.27
C ALA A 109 -0.17 5.92 -1.15
N PHE A 110 0.52 4.86 -1.51
CA PHE A 110 -0.03 3.69 -2.19
C PHE A 110 0.45 2.45 -1.44
N ILE A 111 -0.42 1.82 -0.66
CA ILE A 111 0.02 0.78 0.28
C ILE A 111 -0.58 -0.55 -0.13
N GLU A 112 0.27 -1.51 -0.50
CA GLU A 112 -0.14 -2.89 -0.70
C GLU A 112 -0.14 -3.67 0.61
N ILE A 113 -1.32 -4.11 1.04
CA ILE A 113 -1.45 -5.05 2.14
C ILE A 113 -1.26 -6.46 1.59
N LYS A 114 -0.06 -7.01 1.80
CA LYS A 114 0.31 -8.38 1.39
C LYS A 114 -0.18 -9.46 2.35
N MET A 115 -0.39 -9.10 3.63
CA MET A 115 -0.79 -10.03 4.68
C MET A 115 -2.23 -9.74 5.14
N PRO A 116 -3.21 -10.63 4.90
CA PRO A 116 -4.56 -10.45 5.43
C PRO A 116 -4.58 -10.37 6.96
N GLY A 117 -5.52 -9.60 7.50
CA GLY A 117 -5.71 -9.47 8.96
C GLY A 117 -4.89 -8.36 9.63
N ILE A 118 -4.22 -7.51 8.86
CA ILE A 118 -3.49 -6.33 9.37
C ILE A 118 -4.16 -5.01 8.94
N GLU A 119 -5.34 -5.07 8.31
CA GLU A 119 -5.98 -3.91 7.70
C GLU A 119 -6.33 -2.83 8.73
N GLU A 120 -6.81 -3.21 9.91
CA GLU A 120 -7.14 -2.26 10.98
C GLU A 120 -5.90 -1.51 11.48
N GLU A 121 -4.75 -2.18 11.55
CA GLU A 121 -3.49 -1.61 12.02
C GLU A 121 -2.93 -0.63 10.97
N VAL A 122 -2.93 -1.02 9.69
CA VAL A 122 -2.49 -0.18 8.57
C VAL A 122 -3.38 1.06 8.44
N LEU A 123 -4.70 0.88 8.39
CA LEU A 123 -5.64 2.00 8.27
C LEU A 123 -5.60 2.91 9.48
N GLY A 124 -5.38 2.34 10.67
CA GLY A 124 -5.19 3.12 11.89
C GLY A 124 -4.02 4.08 11.82
N LYS A 125 -2.87 3.61 11.31
CA LYS A 125 -1.70 4.46 11.08
C LYS A 125 -1.97 5.52 10.01
N VAL A 126 -2.62 5.16 8.89
CA VAL A 126 -3.00 6.13 7.85
C VAL A 126 -3.85 7.27 8.42
N LEU A 127 -4.88 6.94 9.22
CA LEU A 127 -5.74 7.93 9.89
C LEU A 127 -4.96 8.75 10.92
N GLN A 128 -4.08 8.12 11.71
CA GLN A 128 -3.25 8.82 12.69
C GLN A 128 -2.33 9.87 12.04
N TRP A 129 -1.85 9.62 10.83
CA TRP A 129 -1.06 10.58 10.05
C TRP A 129 -1.91 11.58 9.25
N GLY A 130 -3.24 11.46 9.25
CA GLY A 130 -4.16 12.33 8.50
C GLY A 130 -3.96 12.21 6.99
N LEU A 131 -3.73 10.99 6.49
CA LEU A 131 -3.41 10.70 5.09
C LEU A 131 -4.54 9.99 4.34
N GLU A 132 -5.71 9.81 4.93
CA GLU A 132 -6.85 9.11 4.34
C GLU A 132 -7.26 9.64 2.96
N ASP A 133 -7.23 10.96 2.78
CA ASP A 133 -7.59 11.62 1.51
C ASP A 133 -6.49 11.51 0.44
N ARG A 134 -5.30 11.03 0.81
CA ARG A 134 -4.14 10.89 -0.07
C ARG A 134 -3.60 9.46 -0.12
N THR A 135 -4.37 8.49 0.33
CA THR A 135 -3.95 7.08 0.39
C THR A 135 -4.81 6.22 -0.51
N VAL A 136 -4.18 5.34 -1.27
CA VAL A 136 -4.84 4.22 -1.96
C VAL A 136 -4.36 2.91 -1.33
N ILE A 137 -5.28 1.99 -1.05
CA ILE A 137 -4.93 0.65 -0.57
C ILE A 137 -5.00 -0.36 -1.71
N LEU A 138 -3.94 -1.13 -1.87
CA LEU A 138 -3.77 -2.18 -2.84
C LEU A 138 -3.79 -3.55 -2.14
N SER A 139 -4.28 -4.58 -2.82
CA SER A 139 -4.05 -5.97 -2.41
C SER A 139 -4.44 -6.93 -3.53
N GLY A 140 -3.70 -8.03 -3.65
CA GLY A 140 -4.13 -9.20 -4.42
C GLY A 140 -5.18 -10.07 -3.70
N ASN A 141 -5.58 -9.71 -2.48
CA ASN A 141 -6.59 -10.43 -1.70
C ASN A 141 -7.92 -9.65 -1.65
N TRP A 142 -8.99 -10.22 -2.22
CA TRP A 142 -10.33 -9.61 -2.19
C TRP A 142 -10.87 -9.36 -0.78
N GLY A 143 -10.58 -10.26 0.17
CA GLY A 143 -11.01 -10.12 1.56
C GLY A 143 -10.44 -8.88 2.23
N VAL A 144 -9.16 -8.59 1.95
CA VAL A 144 -8.46 -7.38 2.42
C VAL A 144 -9.19 -6.13 1.91
N LEU A 145 -9.44 -6.03 0.60
CA LEU A 145 -10.08 -4.86 0.00
C LEU A 145 -11.51 -4.64 0.54
N LEU A 146 -12.27 -5.73 0.71
CA LEU A 146 -13.60 -5.67 1.32
C LEU A 146 -13.54 -5.27 2.80
N ASN A 147 -12.49 -5.65 3.52
CA ASN A 147 -12.31 -5.24 4.91
C ASN A 147 -11.96 -3.75 4.98
N VAL A 148 -11.06 -3.26 4.11
CA VAL A 148 -10.73 -1.83 3.99
C VAL A 148 -11.99 -1.01 3.74
N LYS A 149 -12.84 -1.42 2.78
CA LYS A 149 -14.10 -0.72 2.50
C LYS A 149 -15.13 -0.78 3.63
N ARG A 150 -15.04 -1.76 4.55
CA ARG A 150 -15.88 -1.83 5.75
C ARG A 150 -15.35 -0.95 6.88
N LEU A 151 -14.03 -0.88 7.01
CA LEU A 151 -13.34 -0.15 8.08
C LEU A 151 -13.30 1.35 7.78
N VAL A 152 -12.84 1.74 6.58
CA VAL A 152 -12.72 3.13 6.14
C VAL A 152 -13.20 3.26 4.69
N PRO A 153 -14.52 3.41 4.45
CA PRO A 153 -15.10 3.39 3.11
C PRO A 153 -14.54 4.44 2.13
N GLY A 154 -14.11 5.59 2.68
CA GLY A 154 -13.60 6.73 1.92
C GLY A 154 -12.24 6.49 1.25
N ILE A 155 -11.40 5.62 1.79
CA ILE A 155 -10.08 5.32 1.21
C ILE A 155 -10.25 4.50 -0.07
N PRO A 156 -9.77 4.97 -1.24
CA PRO A 156 -9.79 4.20 -2.48
C PRO A 156 -9.06 2.85 -2.37
N THR A 157 -9.55 1.85 -3.09
CA THR A 157 -8.95 0.50 -3.15
C THR A 157 -8.67 0.09 -4.59
N LEU A 158 -7.54 -0.56 -4.83
CA LEU A 158 -7.17 -1.18 -6.11
C LEU A 158 -6.90 -2.68 -5.91
N ALA A 159 -7.38 -3.51 -6.82
CA ALA A 159 -7.09 -4.94 -6.80
C ALA A 159 -5.86 -5.26 -7.67
N ASP A 160 -4.86 -5.93 -7.09
CA ASP A 160 -3.71 -6.49 -7.83
C ASP A 160 -3.96 -7.96 -8.13
N LEU A 161 -4.80 -8.21 -9.13
CA LEU A 161 -5.13 -9.58 -9.49
C LEU A 161 -4.18 -10.06 -10.58
N PRO A 162 -3.69 -11.32 -10.50
CA PRO A 162 -2.94 -11.89 -11.59
C PRO A 162 -3.78 -11.81 -12.86
N ASN A 163 -3.13 -11.47 -13.98
CA ASN A 163 -3.79 -11.48 -15.27
C ASN A 163 -4.49 -12.83 -15.46
N PRO A 164 -5.77 -12.85 -15.87
CA PRO A 164 -6.42 -14.11 -16.18
C PRO A 164 -5.58 -14.82 -17.23
N THR A 165 -5.13 -16.04 -16.91
CA THR A 165 -4.45 -16.88 -17.89
C THR A 165 -5.37 -16.96 -19.12
N PRO A 166 -4.92 -16.52 -20.31
CA PRO A 166 -5.76 -16.64 -21.49
C PRO A 166 -6.14 -18.11 -21.64
N PRO A 167 -7.42 -18.44 -21.90
CA PRO A 167 -7.84 -19.82 -22.03
C PRO A 167 -6.93 -20.51 -23.06
N SER A 168 -6.32 -21.62 -22.65
CA SER A 168 -5.50 -22.41 -23.56
C SER A 168 -6.32 -22.77 -24.80
N HIS A 169 -5.75 -22.58 -25.98
CA HIS A 169 -6.38 -22.85 -27.28
C HIS A 169 -6.65 -24.36 -27.56
N SER A 170 -6.90 -25.17 -26.54
CA SER A 170 -7.12 -26.63 -26.65
C SER A 170 -8.56 -27.07 -26.33
N LEU A 171 -9.55 -26.19 -26.48
CA LEU A 171 -10.95 -26.60 -26.66
C LEU A 171 -11.42 -26.18 -28.05
N ARG A 172 -10.94 -26.92 -29.06
CA ARG A 172 -11.56 -26.99 -30.38
C ARG A 172 -12.96 -27.58 -30.20
N ARG A 173 -13.95 -26.72 -29.92
CA ARG A 173 -15.36 -27.10 -29.91
C ARG A 173 -15.68 -27.72 -31.28
N LYS A 174 -15.90 -29.04 -31.29
CA LYS A 174 -16.60 -29.71 -32.39
C LYS A 174 -17.92 -28.96 -32.59
N GLY A 175 -18.17 -28.58 -33.84
CA GLY A 175 -19.24 -27.67 -34.20
C GLY A 175 -20.61 -28.17 -33.76
N SER A 176 -21.40 -27.24 -33.23
CA SER A 176 -22.84 -27.29 -33.29
C SER A 176 -23.36 -25.89 -33.60
N ARG A 177 -24.36 -25.87 -34.47
CA ARG A 177 -24.85 -24.71 -35.23
C ARG A 177 -25.60 -23.73 -34.33
N HIS A 178 -25.42 -22.45 -34.63
CA HIS A 178 -26.36 -21.33 -34.53
C HIS A 178 -27.44 -21.37 -33.43
N SER A 179 -27.27 -20.52 -32.42
CA SER A 179 -28.37 -19.71 -31.88
C SER A 179 -27.81 -18.39 -31.37
N GLN A 180 -28.41 -17.28 -31.83
CA GLN A 180 -28.11 -15.94 -31.34
C GLN A 180 -28.71 -15.78 -29.94
N HIS A 181 -27.90 -15.41 -28.94
CA HIS A 181 -28.42 -14.85 -27.70
C HIS A 181 -27.55 -13.70 -27.19
N SER A 182 -28.28 -12.66 -26.80
CA SER A 182 -27.90 -11.31 -26.41
C SER A 182 -26.96 -11.24 -25.21
N GLN A 183 -26.12 -10.20 -25.20
CA GLN A 183 -25.26 -9.88 -24.05
C GLN A 183 -26.09 -9.45 -22.82
N PRO A 184 -25.70 -9.84 -21.60
CA PRO A 184 -26.27 -9.27 -20.40
C PRO A 184 -25.56 -7.96 -20.04
N THR A 185 -26.27 -6.84 -20.12
CA THR A 185 -25.93 -5.59 -19.44
C THR A 185 -25.99 -5.79 -17.93
N ILE A 186 -24.87 -5.60 -17.23
CA ILE A 186 -24.84 -5.51 -15.77
C ILE A 186 -25.27 -4.09 -15.37
N ARG A 187 -26.49 -3.95 -14.84
CA ARG A 187 -26.91 -2.77 -14.08
C ARG A 187 -26.30 -2.88 -12.67
N GLY A 188 -25.44 -1.94 -12.30
CA GLY A 188 -24.93 -1.84 -10.94
C GLY A 188 -26.04 -1.49 -9.96
N THR A 189 -26.30 -2.37 -9.00
CA THR A 189 -27.18 -2.11 -7.87
C THR A 189 -26.42 -1.22 -6.88
N VAL A 190 -26.88 0.02 -6.67
CA VAL A 190 -26.38 0.86 -5.58
C VAL A 190 -26.88 0.26 -4.27
N LEU A 191 -26.02 -0.44 -3.55
CA LEU A 191 -26.28 -0.85 -2.17
C LEU A 191 -26.30 0.41 -1.31
N ARG A 192 -27.47 0.75 -0.75
CA ARG A 192 -27.59 1.82 0.25
C ARG A 192 -26.78 1.45 1.49
N ASP A 193 -26.07 2.43 2.04
CA ASP A 193 -25.24 2.26 3.24
C ASP A 193 -26.07 1.80 4.44
N SER A 194 -25.62 0.73 5.11
CA SER A 194 -26.21 0.26 6.35
C SER A 194 -25.59 0.99 7.56
N PRO A 195 -26.38 1.29 8.62
CA PRO A 195 -25.92 2.04 9.80
C PRO A 195 -24.67 1.47 10.49
N GLN A 196 -24.47 0.15 10.42
CA GLN A 196 -23.32 -0.54 11.02
C GLN A 196 -21.96 -0.12 10.43
N LYS A 197 -21.92 0.35 9.18
CA LYS A 197 -20.67 0.73 8.49
C LYS A 197 -20.14 2.12 8.90
N ARG A 198 -21.02 3.04 9.33
CA ARG A 198 -20.59 4.37 9.81
C ARG A 198 -19.93 4.29 11.18
N ALA A 199 -20.41 3.37 12.03
CA ALA A 199 -19.87 3.17 13.37
C ALA A 199 -18.44 2.61 13.37
N SER A 200 -18.06 1.75 12.41
CA SER A 200 -16.69 1.21 12.32
C SER A 200 -15.66 2.26 11.93
N SER A 201 -15.95 3.11 10.93
CA SER A 201 -15.08 4.23 10.54
C SER A 201 -14.91 5.22 11.68
N GLN A 202 -16.02 5.65 12.30
CA GLN A 202 -15.99 6.54 13.46
C GLN A 202 -15.24 5.93 14.65
N ARG A 203 -15.35 4.62 14.86
CA ARG A 203 -14.62 3.91 15.93
C ARG A 203 -13.12 3.90 15.65
N LEU A 204 -12.68 3.68 14.42
CA LEU A 204 -11.28 3.75 14.05
C LEU A 204 -10.74 5.17 14.14
N GLU A 205 -11.47 6.13 13.59
CA GLU A 205 -11.16 7.55 13.74
C GLU A 205 -11.04 7.90 15.22
N HIS A 206 -11.97 7.49 16.10
CA HIS A 206 -11.86 7.72 17.54
C HIS A 206 -10.69 7.01 18.22
N LYS A 207 -10.37 5.78 17.79
CA LYS A 207 -9.24 5.00 18.32
C LYS A 207 -7.89 5.65 17.97
N TYR A 208 -7.76 6.23 16.78
CA TYR A 208 -6.49 6.77 16.26
C TYR A 208 -6.40 8.32 16.25
N SER A 209 -7.49 9.04 16.53
CA SER A 209 -7.52 10.52 16.64
C SER A 209 -6.89 11.08 17.92
N ARG A 210 -6.61 10.24 18.94
CA ARG A 210 -6.15 10.71 20.27
C ARG A 210 -4.64 10.90 20.41
N GLY A 211 -3.88 10.96 19.33
CA GLY A 211 -2.43 11.07 19.42
C GLY A 211 -1.75 11.52 18.14
N SER A 212 -2.10 12.71 17.64
CA SER A 212 -1.24 13.40 16.68
C SER A 212 0.02 13.87 17.41
N PRO A 213 1.24 13.46 17.01
CA PRO A 213 2.43 14.17 17.46
C PRO A 213 2.28 15.63 17.03
N GLN A 214 2.38 16.55 17.98
CA GLN A 214 2.47 17.98 17.73
C GLN A 214 3.73 18.29 16.91
N ARG A 215 3.73 18.01 15.61
CA ARG A 215 4.62 18.66 14.64
C ARG A 215 3.79 19.67 13.90
N ARG A 216 3.64 20.83 14.55
CA ARG A 216 3.15 22.08 13.96
C ARG A 216 3.72 22.19 12.55
N ARG A 217 2.84 22.17 11.54
CA ARG A 217 3.10 22.71 10.21
C ARG A 217 3.67 24.12 10.37
N LYS A 218 4.99 24.28 10.39
CA LYS A 218 5.61 25.57 10.05
C LYS A 218 5.39 25.74 8.55
N ARG A 219 4.27 26.37 8.20
CA ARG A 219 4.08 26.98 6.88
C ARG A 219 5.17 28.04 6.73
N SER A 220 6.20 27.76 5.94
CA SER A 220 7.09 28.80 5.42
C SER A 220 6.31 29.63 4.40
N ARG A 221 5.70 30.71 4.89
CA ARG A 221 5.52 31.92 4.07
C ARG A 221 6.90 32.56 3.93
N LEU A 222 7.59 32.35 2.81
CA LEU A 222 8.67 33.22 2.36
C LEU A 222 8.80 33.06 0.84
N TYR A 223 7.97 33.81 0.11
CA TYR A 223 8.27 34.36 -1.21
C TYR A 223 7.38 35.59 -1.32
N HIS A 224 7.94 36.75 -1.01
CA HIS A 224 7.54 38.11 -1.42
C HIS A 224 8.63 39.04 -0.89
N SER A 225 9.64 39.32 -1.71
CA SER A 225 10.42 40.55 -1.85
C SER A 225 11.40 40.35 -2.99
#